data_AF-A0A960SPA5-F1
#
_entry.id   AF-A0A960SPA5-F1
#
_cell.length_a   1.000
_cell.length_b   1.000
_cell.length_c   1.000
_cell.angle_alpha   90.00
_cell.angle_beta   90.00
_cell.angle_gamma   90.00
#
_symmetry.space_group_name_H-M   'P 1'
#
loop_
_entity.id
_entity.type
_entity.pdbx_description
1 polymer ?
#
loop_
_entity_poly.entity_id
_entity_poly.type
_entity_poly.pdbx_seq_one_letter_code
_entity_poly.pdbx_strand_id
1 'polypeptide(L)'
;LGDHPPLDGMSLTPWLLGHRARPVERMLFAHWNGRVSVRTQRHRLDAGGELFDLAADPGQRTPVTERHPEVAGRLRQAVAEWRAELLPGLTDDSRPFPVGYQEMPLTRLPARDAQFSGDIKRSNRFPNDSYLTNWARLDDRITWDVEVHTSGTYIAELWYACPPADVGATIELAFADRRLVGAVVEAHDPPRLGEAHDRIPRAESYVKDFKALRLGEIELPRGRGGLTLRALRIPGRQVMELRLLTLRLTGSGGGPPEGDR
;
A
#
# COMPACT_ATOMS: atom_id res chain seq x y z
N LEU A 1 -24.24 -15.77 -2.46
CA LEU A 1 -23.86 -14.89 -1.34
C LEU A 1 -23.14 -15.77 -0.32
N GLY A 2 -21.87 -16.08 -0.63
CA GLY A 2 -21.10 -17.14 0.03
C GLY A 2 -20.43 -16.68 1.31
N ASP A 3 -19.97 -17.68 2.08
CA ASP A 3 -19.15 -17.71 3.31
C ASP A 3 -18.33 -16.46 3.69
N HIS A 4 -18.98 -15.32 3.86
CA HIS A 4 -18.39 -14.17 4.53
C HIS A 4 -18.74 -14.24 6.01
N PRO A 5 -17.76 -14.01 6.92
CA PRO A 5 -18.07 -13.87 8.33
C PRO A 5 -19.14 -12.79 8.52
N PRO A 6 -20.01 -12.94 9.53
CA PRO A 6 -21.03 -11.94 9.81
C PRO A 6 -20.39 -10.57 9.99
N LEU A 7 -21.05 -9.52 9.49
CA LEU A 7 -20.59 -8.16 9.67
C LEU A 7 -20.58 -7.83 11.17
N ASP A 8 -19.43 -7.43 11.71
CA ASP A 8 -19.26 -6.90 13.08
C ASP A 8 -19.89 -5.48 13.25
N GLY A 9 -20.48 -4.96 12.18
CA GLY A 9 -21.11 -3.64 12.13
C GLY A 9 -22.62 -3.69 12.43
N MET A 10 -23.13 -2.63 13.05
CA MET A 10 -24.58 -2.41 13.16
C MET A 10 -25.03 -1.28 12.25
N SER A 11 -26.20 -1.46 11.63
CA SER A 11 -26.80 -0.44 10.77
C SER A 11 -27.13 0.82 11.56
N LEU A 12 -26.59 1.96 11.14
CA LEU A 12 -26.89 3.27 11.74
C LEU A 12 -28.16 3.92 11.16
N THR A 13 -28.77 3.30 10.15
CA THR A 13 -29.94 3.81 9.42
C THR A 13 -31.09 4.26 10.33
N PRO A 14 -31.48 3.53 11.40
CA PRO A 14 -32.56 3.97 12.27
C PRO A 14 -32.32 5.37 12.87
N TRP A 15 -31.12 5.64 13.39
CA TRP A 15 -30.77 6.95 13.95
C TRP A 15 -30.69 8.03 12.87
N LEU A 16 -30.11 7.71 11.71
CA LEU A 16 -29.98 8.66 10.59
C LEU A 16 -31.33 9.07 10.00
N LEU A 17 -32.31 8.17 10.00
CA LEU A 17 -33.68 8.42 9.52
C LEU A 17 -34.62 8.91 10.62
N GLY A 18 -34.10 9.29 11.79
CA GLY A 18 -34.91 9.86 12.89
C GLY A 18 -35.79 8.86 13.65
N HIS A 19 -35.59 7.56 13.45
CA HIS A 19 -36.29 6.54 14.23
C HIS A 19 -35.69 6.45 15.63
N ARG A 20 -36.55 6.23 16.64
CA ARG A 20 -36.09 5.94 18.00
C ARG A 20 -35.51 4.52 18.04
N ALA A 21 -34.19 4.41 18.18
CA ALA A 21 -33.50 3.14 18.38
C ALA A 21 -32.79 3.12 19.75
N ARG A 22 -32.77 1.95 20.40
CA ARG A 22 -32.14 1.77 21.71
C ARG A 22 -30.62 1.91 21.59
N PRO A 23 -29.94 2.62 22.53
CA PRO A 23 -28.49 2.59 22.60
C PRO A 23 -28.00 1.15 22.72
N VAL A 24 -27.04 0.78 21.87
CA VAL A 24 -26.40 -0.53 21.92
C VAL A 24 -25.06 -0.35 22.61
N GLU A 25 -24.92 -0.94 23.80
CA GLU A 25 -23.63 -1.10 24.46
C GLU A 25 -22.72 -1.93 23.56
N ARG A 26 -21.52 -1.42 23.31
CA ARG A 26 -20.54 -2.10 22.46
C ARG A 26 -19.13 -1.93 22.99
N MET A 27 -18.33 -2.94 22.72
CA MET A 27 -16.88 -2.89 22.88
C MET A 27 -16.26 -2.42 21.57
N LEU A 28 -15.49 -1.34 21.63
CA LEU A 28 -14.74 -0.79 20.51
C LEU A 28 -13.27 -1.15 20.70
N PHE A 29 -12.76 -2.02 19.83
CA PHE A 29 -11.36 -2.41 19.84
C PHE A 29 -10.54 -1.46 18.96
N ALA A 30 -9.34 -1.12 19.42
CA ALA A 30 -8.35 -0.41 18.63
C ALA A 30 -7.05 -1.20 18.66
N HIS A 31 -6.48 -1.44 17.48
CA HIS A 31 -5.26 -2.19 17.29
C HIS A 31 -4.24 -1.37 16.50
N TRP A 32 -3.02 -1.25 17.02
CA TRP A 32 -1.89 -0.66 16.30
C TRP A 32 -0.58 -1.32 16.73
N ASN A 33 0.15 -1.89 15.76
CA ASN A 33 1.45 -2.51 15.98
C ASN A 33 1.46 -3.50 17.17
N GLY A 34 0.49 -4.42 17.20
CA GLY A 34 0.35 -5.43 18.27
C GLY A 34 -0.28 -4.92 19.57
N ARG A 35 -0.42 -3.60 19.76
CA ARG A 35 -1.09 -2.99 20.91
C ARG A 35 -2.59 -2.99 20.69
N VAL A 36 -3.34 -3.58 21.62
CA VAL A 36 -4.80 -3.66 21.56
C VAL A 36 -5.37 -3.01 22.80
N SER A 37 -6.35 -2.13 22.61
CA SER A 37 -7.16 -1.54 23.68
C SER A 37 -8.63 -1.76 23.38
N VAL A 38 -9.47 -1.82 24.42
CA VAL A 38 -10.92 -1.94 24.28
C VAL A 38 -11.63 -0.84 25.07
N ARG A 39 -12.66 -0.25 24.45
CA ARG A 39 -13.47 0.80 25.05
C ARG A 39 -14.95 0.43 25.06
N THR A 40 -15.60 0.61 26.19
CA THR A 40 -17.07 0.65 26.35
C THR A 40 -17.53 2.10 26.52
N GLN A 41 -18.84 2.34 26.67
CA GLN A 41 -19.34 3.70 26.88
C GLN A 41 -18.72 4.39 28.10
N ARG A 42 -18.41 3.63 29.16
CA ARG A 42 -17.89 4.14 30.43
C ARG A 42 -16.41 3.90 30.64
N HIS A 43 -15.86 2.77 30.19
CA HIS A 43 -14.48 2.39 30.53
C HIS A 43 -13.62 2.14 29.31
N ARG A 44 -12.31 2.40 29.43
CA ARG A 44 -11.29 1.95 28.47
C ARG A 44 -10.24 1.13 29.19
N LEU A 45 -9.98 -0.07 28.69
CA LEU A 45 -8.78 -0.83 29.01
C LEU A 45 -7.74 -0.50 27.95
N ASP A 46 -6.61 0.05 28.37
CA ASP A 46 -5.52 0.41 27.46
C ASP A 46 -4.67 -0.82 27.07
N ALA A 47 -3.64 -0.59 26.25
CA ALA A 47 -2.75 -1.66 25.82
C ALA A 47 -1.77 -2.16 26.91
N GLY A 48 -1.58 -1.39 27.99
CA GLY A 48 -0.83 -1.79 29.17
C GLY A 48 -1.65 -2.65 30.14
N GLY A 49 -2.98 -2.73 29.94
CA GLY A 49 -3.89 -3.48 30.80
C GLY A 49 -4.44 -2.67 31.97
N GLU A 50 -4.31 -1.35 31.92
CA GLU A 50 -4.89 -0.41 32.88
C GLU A 50 -6.31 0.00 32.46
N LEU A 51 -7.21 0.09 33.43
CA LEU A 51 -8.59 0.47 33.23
C LEU A 51 -8.80 1.93 33.62
N PHE A 52 -9.47 2.71 32.77
CA PHE A 52 -9.84 4.11 33.02
C PHE A 52 -11.36 4.28 32.92
N ASP A 53 -11.95 5.12 33.79
CA ASP A 53 -13.35 5.56 33.68
C ASP A 53 -13.39 6.84 32.83
N LEU A 54 -13.90 6.73 31.61
CA LEU A 54 -13.98 7.83 30.65
C LEU A 54 -15.06 8.86 30.97
N ALA A 55 -16.04 8.53 31.82
CA ALA A 55 -17.05 9.49 32.24
C ALA A 55 -16.49 10.43 33.31
N ALA A 56 -15.68 9.89 34.22
CA ALA A 56 -15.02 10.67 35.28
C ALA A 56 -13.66 11.26 34.84
N ASP A 57 -12.93 10.57 33.96
CA ASP A 57 -11.60 10.94 33.49
C ASP A 57 -11.44 10.65 31.97
N PRO A 58 -11.99 11.53 31.10
CA PRO A 58 -11.81 11.42 29.65
C PRO A 58 -10.33 11.43 29.22
N GLY A 59 -9.44 11.98 30.05
CA GLY A 59 -8.02 12.15 29.78
C GLY A 59 -7.17 10.91 30.08
N GLN A 60 -7.74 9.85 30.65
CA GLN A 60 -7.03 8.61 31.02
C GLN A 60 -5.80 8.89 31.90
N ARG A 61 -5.94 9.74 32.92
CA ARG A 61 -4.86 10.14 33.82
C ARG A 61 -4.75 9.22 35.03
N THR A 62 -5.88 8.72 35.53
CA THR A 62 -5.94 7.94 36.77
C THR A 62 -6.50 6.55 36.51
N PRO A 63 -5.68 5.49 36.63
CA PRO A 63 -6.19 4.13 36.50
C PRO A 63 -7.12 3.79 37.66
N VAL A 64 -8.21 3.10 37.35
CA VAL A 64 -9.22 2.58 38.29
C VAL A 64 -9.22 1.04 38.33
N THR A 65 -8.17 0.42 37.80
CA THR A 65 -7.99 -1.04 37.67
C THR A 65 -8.25 -1.79 38.98
N GLU A 66 -7.62 -1.34 40.07
CA GLU A 66 -7.73 -1.98 41.40
C GLU A 66 -9.09 -1.77 42.04
N ARG A 67 -9.78 -0.66 41.70
CA ARG A 67 -11.12 -0.35 42.20
C ARG A 67 -12.22 -1.13 41.46
N HIS A 68 -11.94 -1.54 40.22
CA HIS A 68 -12.87 -2.27 39.37
C HIS A 68 -12.23 -3.51 38.73
N PRO A 69 -11.74 -4.48 39.54
CA PRO A 69 -10.98 -5.63 39.04
C PRO A 69 -11.83 -6.53 38.14
N GLU A 70 -13.14 -6.66 38.40
CA GLU A 70 -14.06 -7.43 37.58
C GLU A 70 -14.23 -6.84 36.17
N VAL A 71 -14.36 -5.51 36.09
CA VAL A 71 -14.48 -4.80 34.80
C VAL A 71 -13.17 -4.95 34.02
N ALA A 72 -12.03 -4.77 34.69
CA ALA A 72 -10.73 -4.96 34.07
C ALA A 72 -10.54 -6.40 33.57
N GLY A 73 -10.92 -7.41 34.37
CA GLY A 73 -10.87 -8.83 34.01
C GLY A 73 -11.71 -9.14 32.77
N ARG A 74 -12.97 -8.70 32.75
CA ARG A 74 -13.87 -8.87 31.60
C ARG A 74 -13.31 -8.24 30.31
N LEU A 75 -12.77 -7.03 30.40
CA LEU A 75 -12.21 -6.35 29.23
C LEU A 75 -10.88 -6.98 28.77
N ARG A 76 -10.06 -7.50 29.69
CA ARG A 76 -8.84 -8.26 29.33
C ARG A 76 -9.20 -9.54 28.60
N GLN A 77 -10.21 -10.26 29.08
CA GLN A 77 -10.70 -11.46 28.41
C GLN A 77 -11.23 -11.14 27.01
N ALA A 78 -12.04 -10.08 26.86
CA ALA A 78 -12.52 -9.63 25.56
C ALA A 78 -11.37 -9.27 24.60
N VAL A 79 -10.29 -8.64 25.09
CA VAL A 79 -9.08 -8.38 24.29
C VAL A 79 -8.38 -9.67 23.89
N ALA A 80 -8.30 -10.66 24.78
CA ALA A 80 -7.66 -11.95 24.48
C ALA A 80 -8.46 -12.72 23.41
N GLU A 81 -9.78 -12.76 23.52
CA GLU A 81 -10.69 -13.37 22.55
C GLU A 81 -10.57 -12.67 21.19
N TRP A 82 -10.66 -11.34 21.16
CA TRP A 82 -10.49 -10.53 19.96
C TRP A 82 -9.15 -10.77 19.28
N ARG A 83 -8.06 -10.91 20.06
CA ARG A 83 -6.72 -11.21 19.52
C ARG A 83 -6.67 -12.58 18.87
N ALA A 84 -7.25 -13.59 19.52
CA ALA A 84 -7.27 -14.96 19.01
C ALA A 84 -8.12 -15.07 17.74
N GLU A 85 -9.16 -14.26 17.61
CA GLU A 85 -10.03 -14.23 16.44
C GLU A 85 -9.44 -13.46 15.26
N LEU A 86 -8.95 -12.22 15.48
CA LEU A 86 -8.64 -11.29 14.38
C LEU A 86 -7.15 -11.15 14.02
N LEU A 87 -6.23 -11.53 14.90
CA LEU A 87 -4.79 -11.41 14.59
C LEU A 87 -4.20 -12.58 13.77
N PRO A 88 -4.70 -13.82 13.81
CA PRO A 88 -4.19 -14.88 12.94
C PRO A 88 -4.24 -14.45 11.47
N GLY A 89 -3.12 -14.61 10.75
CA GLY A 89 -3.00 -14.27 9.33
C GLY A 89 -2.90 -12.77 9.01
N LEU A 90 -2.93 -11.87 10.01
CA LEU A 90 -2.84 -10.42 9.76
C LEU A 90 -1.56 -10.01 9.03
N THR A 91 -0.46 -10.73 9.26
CA THR A 91 0.84 -10.51 8.62
C THR A 91 0.99 -11.24 7.29
N ASP A 92 0.05 -12.11 6.93
CA ASP A 92 0.10 -12.93 5.73
C ASP A 92 -0.44 -12.10 4.56
N ASP A 93 0.38 -11.14 4.11
CA ASP A 93 0.00 -10.27 3.00
C ASP A 93 0.48 -10.84 1.67
N SER A 94 -0.34 -11.71 1.08
CA SER A 94 -0.14 -12.22 -0.28
C SER A 94 -1.01 -11.52 -1.30
N ARG A 95 -1.47 -10.28 -1.05
CA ARG A 95 -2.38 -9.58 -1.97
C ARG A 95 -1.59 -9.04 -3.16
N PRO A 96 -1.93 -9.43 -4.40
CA PRO A 96 -1.30 -8.87 -5.58
C PRO A 96 -1.85 -7.48 -5.89
N PHE A 97 -1.15 -6.74 -6.75
CA PHE A 97 -1.70 -5.55 -7.39
C PHE A 97 -2.65 -5.95 -8.52
N PRO A 98 -3.94 -5.58 -8.47
CA PRO A 98 -4.85 -5.79 -9.58
C PRO A 98 -4.46 -4.91 -10.77
N VAL A 99 -4.29 -5.53 -11.94
CA VAL A 99 -3.94 -4.86 -13.20
C VAL A 99 -4.99 -5.18 -14.26
N GLY A 100 -5.40 -4.18 -15.02
CA GLY A 100 -6.09 -4.42 -16.29
C GLY A 100 -7.61 -4.57 -16.24
N TYR A 101 -8.29 -4.04 -15.22
CA TYR A 101 -9.75 -3.92 -15.26
C TYR A 101 -10.17 -2.95 -16.37
N GLN A 102 -11.12 -3.32 -17.21
CA GLN A 102 -11.54 -2.50 -18.36
C GLN A 102 -12.21 -1.19 -17.94
N GLU A 103 -12.93 -1.20 -16.82
CA GLU A 103 -13.58 -0.04 -16.21
C GLU A 103 -12.58 0.93 -15.56
N MET A 104 -11.39 0.42 -15.22
CA MET A 104 -10.27 1.19 -14.67
C MET A 104 -8.98 0.82 -15.40
N PRO A 105 -8.83 1.24 -16.67
CA PRO A 105 -7.78 0.72 -17.55
C PRO A 105 -6.38 1.19 -17.16
N LEU A 106 -6.26 2.21 -16.30
CA LEU A 106 -4.99 2.71 -15.78
C LEU A 106 -4.71 2.16 -14.37
N THR A 107 -3.70 1.31 -14.26
CA THR A 107 -3.15 0.85 -12.98
C THR A 107 -1.89 1.65 -12.64
N ARG A 108 -1.80 2.09 -11.38
CA ARG A 108 -0.63 2.75 -10.80
C ARG A 108 0.09 1.77 -9.88
N LEU A 109 1.39 1.57 -10.11
CA LEU A 109 2.27 0.68 -9.33
C LEU A 109 3.38 1.52 -8.68
N PRO A 110 3.13 2.09 -7.48
CA PRO A 110 4.09 2.98 -6.83
C PRO A 110 5.39 2.25 -6.48
N ALA A 111 6.52 2.93 -6.64
CA ALA A 111 7.81 2.35 -6.32
C ALA A 111 8.00 2.08 -4.81
N ARG A 112 7.29 2.83 -3.95
CA ARG A 112 7.25 2.60 -2.49
C ARG A 112 6.66 1.24 -2.10
N ASP A 113 5.84 0.64 -2.95
CA ASP A 113 5.15 -0.62 -2.68
C ASP A 113 5.77 -1.78 -3.47
N ALA A 114 6.86 -1.52 -4.21
CA ALA A 114 7.64 -2.54 -4.90
C ALA A 114 8.54 -3.32 -3.93
N GLN A 115 8.76 -4.59 -4.25
CA GLN A 115 9.92 -5.33 -3.74
C GLN A 115 11.13 -4.97 -4.60
N PHE A 116 12.30 -4.81 -4.00
CA PHE A 116 13.52 -4.50 -4.73
C PHE A 116 14.74 -5.16 -4.09
N SER A 117 15.79 -5.39 -4.88
CA SER A 117 17.02 -6.05 -4.45
C SER A 117 18.26 -5.34 -5.00
N GLY A 118 19.42 -5.75 -4.48
CA GLY A 118 20.71 -5.17 -4.85
C GLY A 118 20.99 -3.85 -4.12
N ASP A 119 21.49 -2.85 -4.85
CA ASP A 119 21.93 -1.58 -4.27
C ASP A 119 20.81 -0.53 -4.17
N ILE A 120 19.62 -0.85 -4.66
CA ILE A 120 18.45 0.05 -4.66
C ILE A 120 18.06 0.43 -3.23
N LYS A 121 17.78 1.72 -3.04
CA LYS A 121 17.35 2.29 -1.76
C LYS A 121 16.09 3.12 -1.92
N ARG A 122 15.26 3.14 -0.88
CA ARG A 122 14.23 4.18 -0.76
C ARG A 122 14.89 5.51 -0.42
N SER A 123 14.33 6.59 -0.94
CA SER A 123 14.72 7.96 -0.62
C SER A 123 14.47 8.35 0.84
N ASN A 124 13.62 7.60 1.55
CA ASN A 124 13.36 7.75 2.99
C ASN A 124 13.02 6.38 3.62
N ARG A 125 13.21 6.25 4.93
CA ARG A 125 12.78 5.06 5.70
C ARG A 125 11.25 4.94 5.80
N PHE A 126 10.55 6.06 5.77
CA PHE A 126 9.10 6.12 5.79
C PHE A 126 8.58 6.00 4.35
N PRO A 127 7.69 5.03 4.05
CA PRO A 127 7.33 4.71 2.68
C PRO A 127 6.48 5.79 1.99
N ASN A 128 5.79 6.62 2.77
CA ASN A 128 4.92 7.68 2.26
C ASN A 128 5.73 8.69 1.43
N ASP A 129 5.31 8.86 0.18
CA ASP A 129 5.98 9.63 -0.87
C ASP A 129 7.46 9.31 -1.11
N SER A 130 7.93 8.16 -0.63
CA SER A 130 9.26 7.66 -1.01
C SER A 130 9.28 7.19 -2.47
N TYR A 131 10.48 7.24 -3.05
CA TYR A 131 10.81 6.75 -4.38
C TYR A 131 12.10 5.94 -4.29
N LEU A 132 12.40 5.17 -5.34
CA LEU A 132 13.60 4.35 -5.40
C LEU A 132 14.76 5.15 -6.01
N THR A 133 15.92 4.95 -5.44
CA THR A 133 17.19 5.61 -5.77
C THR A 133 18.29 4.57 -5.85
N ASN A 134 19.45 4.95 -6.39
CA ASN A 134 20.64 4.09 -6.43
C ASN A 134 20.40 2.77 -7.19
N TRP A 135 19.59 2.81 -8.25
CA TRP A 135 19.48 1.71 -9.21
C TRP A 135 20.70 1.73 -10.11
N ALA A 136 21.76 1.04 -9.69
CA ALA A 136 23.12 1.25 -10.17
C ALA A 136 23.79 -0.02 -10.72
N ARG A 137 23.19 -1.20 -10.54
CA ARG A 137 23.73 -2.47 -11.03
C ARG A 137 22.78 -3.16 -12.00
N LEU A 138 23.37 -3.91 -12.94
CA LEU A 138 22.62 -4.75 -13.88
C LEU A 138 21.86 -5.90 -13.19
N ASP A 139 22.25 -6.29 -11.98
CA ASP A 139 21.59 -7.32 -11.19
C ASP A 139 20.49 -6.80 -10.26
N ASP A 140 20.37 -5.47 -10.11
CA ASP A 140 19.30 -4.85 -9.33
C ASP A 140 17.93 -5.15 -9.97
N ARG A 141 16.92 -5.39 -9.14
CA ARG A 141 15.54 -5.69 -9.58
C ARG A 141 14.54 -4.82 -8.83
N ILE A 142 13.46 -4.44 -9.52
CA ILE A 142 12.28 -3.80 -8.94
C ILE A 142 11.07 -4.61 -9.41
N THR A 143 10.31 -5.18 -8.47
CA THR A 143 9.24 -6.14 -8.77
C THR A 143 7.96 -5.80 -8.03
N TRP A 144 6.83 -5.87 -8.74
CA TRP A 144 5.49 -5.88 -8.16
C TRP A 144 4.88 -7.27 -8.38
N ASP A 145 4.29 -7.86 -7.35
CA ASP A 145 3.41 -9.03 -7.53
C ASP A 145 2.07 -8.53 -8.07
N VAL A 146 1.78 -8.84 -9.32
CA VAL A 146 0.58 -8.35 -10.02
C VAL A 146 -0.35 -9.50 -10.36
N GLU A 147 -1.64 -9.22 -10.41
CA GLU A 147 -2.65 -10.08 -11.00
C GLU A 147 -3.29 -9.35 -12.19
N VAL A 148 -2.96 -9.79 -13.39
CA VAL A 148 -3.50 -9.26 -14.64
C VAL A 148 -4.87 -9.90 -14.87
N HIS A 149 -5.93 -9.08 -14.87
CA HIS A 149 -7.31 -9.53 -15.05
C HIS A 149 -7.68 -9.69 -16.53
N THR A 150 -7.28 -8.75 -17.37
CA THR A 150 -7.58 -8.76 -18.81
C THR A 150 -6.30 -8.94 -19.61
N SER A 151 -6.23 -10.01 -20.41
CA SER A 151 -5.16 -10.15 -21.40
C SER A 151 -5.23 -9.03 -22.43
N GLY A 152 -4.10 -8.45 -22.82
CA GLY A 152 -4.07 -7.46 -23.89
C GLY A 152 -2.83 -6.59 -23.93
N THR A 153 -2.89 -5.55 -24.74
CA THR A 153 -1.83 -4.56 -24.91
C THR A 153 -1.91 -3.50 -23.82
N TYR A 154 -0.79 -3.24 -23.18
CA TYR A 154 -0.64 -2.21 -22.16
C TYR A 154 0.43 -1.20 -22.57
N ILE A 155 0.12 0.10 -22.46
CA ILE A 155 1.15 1.14 -22.47
C ILE A 155 1.80 1.16 -21.08
N ALA A 156 3.12 0.98 -21.05
CA ALA A 156 3.93 1.12 -19.84
C ALA A 156 4.62 2.50 -19.80
N GLU A 157 4.46 3.22 -18.69
CA GLU A 157 5.15 4.50 -18.45
C GLU A 157 5.85 4.48 -17.08
N LEU A 158 7.08 4.99 -17.05
CA LEU A 158 7.88 5.15 -15.84
C LEU A 158 7.92 6.63 -15.44
N TRP A 159 7.61 6.94 -14.20
CA TRP A 159 7.75 8.29 -13.65
C TRP A 159 9.11 8.40 -12.97
N TYR A 160 9.98 9.22 -13.54
CA TYR A 160 11.41 9.18 -13.25
C TYR A 160 12.02 10.58 -13.09
N ALA A 161 13.18 10.59 -12.44
CA ALA A 161 14.17 11.66 -12.53
C ALA A 161 15.53 11.06 -12.92
N CYS A 162 16.26 11.72 -13.82
CA CYS A 162 17.54 11.27 -14.35
C CYS A 162 18.47 12.48 -14.61
N PRO A 163 19.63 12.57 -13.95
CA PRO A 163 20.64 13.57 -14.28
C PRO A 163 21.16 13.41 -15.72
N PRO A 164 21.60 14.50 -16.39
CA PRO A 164 22.12 14.42 -17.76
C PRO A 164 23.24 13.39 -17.97
N ALA A 165 24.08 13.15 -16.97
CA ALA A 165 25.19 12.20 -17.04
C ALA A 165 24.74 10.72 -17.04
N ASP A 166 23.50 10.43 -16.62
CA ASP A 166 22.96 9.08 -16.49
C ASP A 166 22.05 8.67 -17.68
N VAL A 167 21.80 9.60 -18.62
CA VAL A 167 20.97 9.37 -19.82
C VAL A 167 21.55 8.25 -20.69
N GLY A 168 20.67 7.46 -21.29
CA GLY A 168 21.00 6.35 -22.20
C GLY A 168 20.96 4.97 -21.54
N ALA A 169 20.53 4.87 -20.28
CA ALA A 169 20.28 3.60 -19.63
C ALA A 169 19.17 2.82 -20.35
N THR A 170 19.37 1.51 -20.54
CA THR A 170 18.40 0.62 -21.19
C THR A 170 17.76 -0.28 -20.13
N ILE A 171 16.44 -0.42 -20.18
CA ILE A 171 15.61 -1.07 -19.17
C ILE A 171 14.76 -2.14 -19.85
N GLU A 172 14.62 -3.27 -19.19
CA GLU A 172 13.65 -4.31 -19.54
C GLU A 172 12.54 -4.37 -18.49
N LEU A 173 11.29 -4.31 -18.93
CA LEU A 173 10.10 -4.68 -18.18
C LEU A 173 9.69 -6.10 -18.60
N ALA A 174 9.50 -6.98 -17.62
CA ALA A 174 9.23 -8.40 -17.83
C ALA A 174 8.03 -8.89 -17.01
N PHE A 175 7.17 -9.70 -17.64
CA PHE A 175 6.11 -10.45 -16.97
C PHE A 175 5.94 -11.79 -17.69
N ALA A 176 5.98 -12.92 -16.97
CA ALA A 176 6.00 -14.27 -17.55
C ALA A 176 7.08 -14.42 -18.66
N ASP A 177 6.69 -14.68 -19.91
CA ASP A 177 7.53 -14.78 -21.11
C ASP A 177 7.57 -13.47 -21.93
N ARG A 178 6.81 -12.44 -21.53
CA ARG A 178 6.70 -11.15 -22.22
C ARG A 178 7.76 -10.17 -21.75
N ARG A 179 8.33 -9.43 -22.69
CA ARG A 179 9.43 -8.48 -22.45
C ARG A 179 9.17 -7.20 -23.24
N LEU A 180 9.45 -6.07 -22.63
CA LEU A 180 9.49 -4.74 -23.25
C LEU A 180 10.81 -4.09 -22.90
N VAL A 181 11.55 -3.65 -23.92
CA VAL A 181 12.82 -2.93 -23.73
C VAL A 181 12.63 -1.48 -24.17
N GLY A 182 13.12 -0.56 -23.34
CA GLY A 182 13.17 0.86 -23.66
C GLY A 182 14.38 1.54 -23.03
N ALA A 183 14.54 2.84 -23.29
CA ALA A 183 15.69 3.59 -22.81
C ALA A 183 15.30 4.93 -22.18
N VAL A 184 16.11 5.40 -21.24
CA VAL A 184 16.04 6.77 -20.73
C VAL A 184 16.71 7.67 -21.75
N VAL A 185 15.94 8.44 -22.50
CA VAL A 185 16.44 9.25 -23.63
C VAL A 185 16.55 10.74 -23.32
N GLU A 186 15.94 11.19 -22.22
CA GLU A 186 15.91 12.59 -21.83
C GLU A 186 16.38 12.75 -20.38
N ALA A 187 17.12 13.82 -20.12
CA ALA A 187 17.46 14.20 -18.76
C ALA A 187 16.26 14.90 -18.11
N HIS A 188 16.06 14.65 -16.83
CA HIS A 188 15.08 15.35 -16.01
C HIS A 188 15.46 15.23 -14.54
N ASP A 189 16.15 16.22 -13.98
CA ASP A 189 16.62 16.17 -12.59
C ASP A 189 16.20 17.43 -11.82
N PRO A 190 14.92 17.54 -11.45
CA PRO A 190 14.45 18.67 -10.66
C PRO A 190 14.98 18.58 -9.23
N PRO A 191 15.19 19.73 -8.55
CA PRO A 191 15.54 19.74 -7.15
C PRO A 191 14.44 19.09 -6.30
N ARG A 192 14.83 18.65 -5.10
CA ARG A 192 13.86 18.21 -4.09
C ARG A 192 13.01 19.39 -3.62
N LEU A 193 11.73 19.14 -3.40
CA LEU A 193 10.73 20.11 -2.97
C LEU A 193 10.23 19.76 -1.56
N GLY A 194 9.81 20.80 -0.83
CA GLY A 194 9.18 20.70 0.48
C GLY A 194 10.00 21.33 1.62
N GLU A 195 11.32 21.32 1.52
CA GLU A 195 12.22 21.87 2.57
C GLU A 195 11.95 23.34 2.88
N ALA A 196 11.69 24.16 1.85
CA ALA A 196 11.35 25.57 2.03
C ALA A 196 10.05 25.84 2.81
N HIS A 197 9.19 24.82 3.00
CA HIS A 197 7.95 24.92 3.76
C HIS A 197 8.05 24.33 5.17
N ASP A 198 9.22 23.80 5.54
CA ASP A 198 9.45 23.21 6.85
C ASP A 198 9.58 24.28 7.94
N ARG A 199 8.75 24.17 8.98
CA ARG A 199 8.92 24.94 10.23
C ARG A 199 9.90 24.27 11.18
N ILE A 200 10.02 22.95 11.08
CA ILE A 200 11.00 22.10 11.77
C ILE A 200 11.57 21.11 10.75
N PRO A 201 12.83 20.67 10.89
CA PRO A 201 13.39 19.65 10.02
C PRO A 201 12.51 18.39 10.02
N ARG A 202 11.99 18.02 8.84
CA ARG A 202 11.12 16.84 8.70
C ARG A 202 11.94 15.55 8.67
N ALA A 203 11.35 14.46 9.15
CA ALA A 203 11.93 13.12 9.03
C ALA A 203 11.36 12.36 7.82
N GLU A 204 10.28 12.87 7.23
CA GLU A 204 9.54 12.34 6.10
C GLU A 204 10.21 12.68 4.75
N SER A 205 9.68 12.10 3.67
CA SER A 205 10.22 12.28 2.32
C SER A 205 10.09 13.73 1.82
N TYR A 206 11.13 14.21 1.15
CA TYR A 206 11.00 15.28 0.16
C TYR A 206 10.54 14.69 -1.17
N VAL A 207 9.86 15.49 -1.99
CA VAL A 207 9.36 15.05 -3.29
C VAL A 207 10.15 15.69 -4.43
N LYS A 208 10.04 15.13 -5.63
CA LYS A 208 10.54 15.73 -6.86
C LYS A 208 9.38 15.81 -7.85
N ASP A 209 9.47 16.72 -8.80
CA ASP A 209 8.50 16.80 -9.90
C ASP A 209 8.84 15.73 -10.96
N PHE A 210 8.47 14.47 -10.74
CA PHE A 210 8.85 13.37 -11.64
C PHE A 210 8.22 13.51 -13.04
N LYS A 211 8.99 13.18 -14.08
CA LYS A 211 8.53 13.20 -15.48
C LYS A 211 8.13 11.80 -15.94
N ALA A 212 7.10 11.71 -16.79
CA ALA A 212 6.72 10.45 -17.42
C ALA A 212 7.64 10.10 -18.61
N LEU A 213 8.14 8.88 -18.63
CA LEU A 213 8.82 8.22 -19.75
C LEU A 213 7.92 7.10 -20.26
N ARG A 214 7.41 7.23 -21.48
CA ARG A 214 6.75 6.11 -22.17
C ARG A 214 7.80 5.07 -22.51
N LEU A 215 7.75 3.91 -21.85
CA LEU A 215 8.67 2.80 -22.11
C LEU A 215 8.28 2.05 -23.39
N GLY A 216 6.98 1.94 -23.66
CA GLY A 216 6.45 1.31 -24.87
C GLY A 216 5.15 0.54 -24.60
N GLU A 217 4.83 -0.39 -25.49
CA GLU A 217 3.67 -1.28 -25.38
C GLU A 217 4.13 -2.70 -25.06
N ILE A 218 3.42 -3.36 -24.15
CA ILE A 218 3.67 -4.74 -23.75
C ILE A 218 2.36 -5.53 -23.76
N GLU A 219 2.38 -6.70 -24.39
CA GLU A 219 1.31 -7.68 -24.25
C GLU A 219 1.43 -8.35 -22.88
N LEU A 220 0.37 -8.28 -22.07
CA LEU A 220 0.30 -8.99 -20.78
C LEU A 220 -0.78 -10.07 -20.86
N PRO A 221 -0.45 -11.36 -20.63
CA PRO A 221 -1.46 -12.39 -20.45
C PRO A 221 -2.13 -12.26 -19.08
N ARG A 222 -3.40 -12.67 -18.99
CA ARG A 222 -4.10 -12.87 -17.72
C ARG A 222 -3.32 -13.83 -16.84
N GLY A 223 -3.19 -13.51 -15.55
CA GLY A 223 -2.51 -14.35 -14.57
C GLY A 223 -1.80 -13.56 -13.49
N ARG A 224 -1.31 -14.27 -12.48
CA ARG A 224 -0.53 -13.70 -11.37
C ARG A 224 0.96 -13.95 -11.54
N GLY A 225 1.78 -12.97 -11.21
CA GLY A 225 3.23 -13.13 -11.20
C GLY A 225 4.00 -11.83 -10.94
N GLY A 226 5.32 -11.93 -10.90
CA GLY A 226 6.20 -10.78 -10.73
C GLY A 226 6.34 -9.96 -12.01
N LEU A 227 5.84 -8.74 -12.02
CA LEU A 227 6.14 -7.71 -13.01
C LEU A 227 7.45 -7.03 -12.61
N THR A 228 8.52 -7.25 -13.37
CA THR A 228 9.88 -6.90 -12.96
C THR A 228 10.56 -5.95 -13.93
N LEU A 229 11.18 -4.90 -13.38
CA LEU A 229 12.12 -4.04 -14.08
C LEU A 229 13.56 -4.49 -13.79
N ARG A 230 14.40 -4.50 -14.82
CA ARG A 230 15.86 -4.65 -14.71
C ARG A 230 16.61 -3.77 -15.70
N ALA A 231 17.85 -3.42 -15.37
CA ALA A 231 18.73 -2.71 -16.29
C ALA A 231 19.41 -3.69 -17.25
N LEU A 232 19.53 -3.32 -18.52
CA LEU A 232 20.33 -4.02 -19.53
C LEU A 232 21.65 -3.29 -19.80
N ARG A 233 21.67 -1.97 -19.61
CA ARG A 233 22.86 -1.12 -19.77
C ARG A 233 22.73 0.12 -18.88
N ILE A 234 23.82 0.50 -18.23
CA ILE A 234 23.92 1.70 -17.39
C ILE A 234 25.15 2.49 -17.87
N PRO A 235 24.98 3.56 -18.66
CA PRO A 235 26.11 4.33 -19.20
C PRO A 235 26.75 5.26 -18.16
N GLY A 236 25.95 5.70 -17.17
CA GLY A 236 26.38 6.56 -16.08
C GLY A 236 26.49 5.81 -14.75
N ARG A 237 26.09 6.47 -13.67
CA ARG A 237 26.14 5.95 -12.30
C ARG A 237 24.89 5.19 -11.89
N GLN A 238 23.76 5.48 -12.51
CA GLN A 238 22.47 4.87 -12.21
C GLN A 238 21.56 4.87 -13.44
N VAL A 239 20.46 4.12 -13.37
CA VAL A 239 19.40 4.12 -14.38
C VAL A 239 18.55 5.38 -14.27
N MET A 240 17.96 5.59 -13.09
CA MET A 240 17.07 6.70 -12.74
C MET A 240 16.73 6.67 -11.24
N GLU A 241 16.13 7.74 -10.74
CA GLU A 241 15.26 7.69 -9.57
C GLU A 241 13.82 7.37 -10.03
N LEU A 242 13.19 6.34 -9.46
CA LEU A 242 11.88 5.83 -9.92
C LEU A 242 10.79 6.06 -8.87
N ARG A 243 9.71 6.73 -9.27
CA ARG A 243 8.55 7.01 -8.39
C ARG A 243 7.37 6.07 -8.60
N LEU A 244 7.10 5.69 -9.85
CA LEU A 244 5.86 5.03 -10.23
C LEU A 244 6.03 4.34 -11.60
N LEU A 245 5.51 3.12 -11.73
CA LEU A 245 5.19 2.49 -13.01
C LEU A 245 3.68 2.62 -13.23
N THR A 246 3.24 2.98 -14.43
CA THR A 246 1.84 2.91 -14.82
C THR A 246 1.66 1.95 -15.98
N LEU A 247 0.58 1.17 -15.93
CA LEU A 247 0.13 0.31 -17.00
C LEU A 247 -1.27 0.78 -17.43
N ARG A 248 -1.43 1.08 -18.72
CA ARG A 248 -2.74 1.44 -19.30
C ARG A 248 -3.16 0.40 -20.33
N LEU A 249 -4.24 -0.32 -20.08
CA LEU A 249 -4.86 -1.22 -21.05
C LEU A 249 -5.39 -0.39 -22.25
N THR A 250 -4.96 -0.74 -23.46
CA THR A 250 -5.36 -0.04 -24.70
C THR A 250 -6.06 -0.92 -25.73
N GLY A 251 -5.88 -2.23 -25.65
CA GLY A 251 -6.59 -3.20 -26.47
C GLY A 251 -6.76 -4.51 -25.73
N SER A 252 -7.98 -5.02 -25.62
CA SER A 252 -8.21 -6.35 -25.08
C SER A 252 -7.83 -7.40 -26.13
N GLY A 253 -6.94 -8.33 -25.77
CA GLY A 253 -6.70 -9.50 -26.61
C GLY A 253 -8.00 -10.31 -26.67
N GLY A 254 -8.58 -10.47 -27.86
CA GLY A 254 -9.80 -11.23 -28.07
C GLY A 254 -9.60 -12.70 -27.68
N GLY A 255 -9.94 -13.04 -26.43
CA GLY A 255 -10.24 -14.41 -26.00
C GLY A 255 -11.70 -14.73 -26.31
N PRO A 256 -12.05 -16.00 -26.55
CA PRO A 256 -13.42 -16.37 -26.94
C PRO A 256 -14.41 -15.95 -25.85
N PRO A 257 -15.66 -15.59 -26.22
CA PRO A 257 -16.68 -15.23 -25.25
C PRO A 257 -16.80 -16.34 -24.21
N GLU A 258 -16.72 -15.98 -22.93
CA GLU A 258 -17.05 -16.87 -21.82
C GLU A 258 -18.47 -17.41 -22.09
N GLY A 259 -18.53 -18.68 -22.47
CA GLY A 259 -19.80 -19.37 -22.66
C GLY A 259 -20.48 -19.52 -21.31
N ASP A 260 -21.76 -19.17 -21.27
CA ASP A 260 -22.70 -19.45 -20.18
C ASP A 260 -22.46 -20.86 -19.60
N ARG A 261 -22.11 -20.91 -18.32
CA ARG A 261 -22.39 -22.04 -17.41
C ARG A 261 -22.68 -21.52 -16.01
#